data_AF-A0A246JV84-F1
#
_entry.id   AF-A0A246JV84-F1
#
_cell.length_a   1.000
_cell.length_b   1.000
_cell.length_c   1.000
_cell.angle_alpha   90.00
_cell.angle_beta   90.00
_cell.angle_gamma   90.00
#
_symmetry.space_group_name_H-M   'P 1'
#
loop_
_entity.id
_entity.type
_entity.pdbx_description
1 polymer ?
#
loop_
_entity_poly.entity_id
_entity_poly.type
_entity_poly.pdbx_seq_one_letter_code
_entity_poly.pdbx_strand_id
1 'polypeptide(L)' 'MIASFALLAPSMKSLPLGTAYAVWTGIGAVGALIVGIAVLGEQASAMRIVAALLIVSGLVLVKWSSPA' A
#
# COMPACT_ATOMS: atom_id res chain seq x y z
N MET A 1 7.69 11.06 -7.90
CA MET A 1 7.01 11.71 -6.75
C MET A 1 5.85 12.61 -7.16
N ILE A 2 6.03 13.56 -8.08
CA ILE A 2 4.99 14.52 -8.50
C ILE A 2 3.68 13.83 -8.94
N ALA A 3 3.75 12.84 -9.83
CA ALA A 3 2.57 12.09 -10.28
C ALA A 3 1.86 11.32 -9.14
N SER A 4 2.60 10.83 -8.15
CA SER A 4 2.03 10.07 -7.03
C SER A 4 1.27 10.99 -6.06
N PHE A 5 1.86 12.15 -5.72
CA PHE A 5 1.18 13.16 -4.91
C PHE A 5 0.02 13.83 -5.66
N ALA A 6 0.11 13.99 -6.98
CA ALA A 6 -0.99 14.50 -7.80
C ALA A 6 -2.23 13.59 -7.77
N LEU A 7 -2.08 12.29 -7.50
CA LEU A 7 -3.19 11.34 -7.33
C LEU A 7 -3.67 11.26 -5.87
N LEU A 8 -2.77 11.47 -4.90
CA LEU A 8 -3.10 11.49 -3.47
C LEU A 8 -3.93 12.73 -3.07
N ALA A 9 -3.55 13.91 -3.57
CA ALA A 9 -4.25 15.16 -3.23
C ALA A 9 -5.77 15.16 -3.56
N PRO A 10 -6.22 14.68 -4.74
CA PRO A 10 -7.65 14.55 -5.02
C PRO A 10 -8.34 13.45 -4.22
N SER A 11 -7.66 12.34 -3.92
CA SER A 11 -8.27 11.23 -3.17
C SER A 11 -8.52 11.59 -1.70
N MET A 12 -7.71 12.48 -1.12
CA MET A 12 -7.96 13.05 0.22
C MET A 12 -9.19 13.98 0.28
N LYS A 13 -9.81 14.37 -0.86
CA LYS A 13 -11.06 15.13 -0.87
C LYS A 13 -12.29 14.26 -0.56
N SER A 14 -12.18 12.96 -0.77
CA SER A 14 -13.28 12.00 -0.63
C SER A 14 -13.01 10.91 0.39
N LEU A 15 -11.74 10.69 0.77
CA LEU A 15 -11.34 9.70 1.78
C LEU A 15 -10.76 10.40 3.01
N PRO A 16 -11.02 9.87 4.22
CA PRO A 16 -10.31 10.31 5.41
C PRO A 16 -8.81 10.20 5.21
N LEU A 17 -8.06 11.17 5.75
CA LEU A 17 -6.60 11.25 5.62
C LEU A 17 -5.93 9.92 6.01
N GLY A 18 -6.35 9.30 7.12
CA GLY A 18 -5.80 8.03 7.58
C GLY A 18 -5.97 6.90 6.56
N THR A 19 -7.16 6.78 5.96
CA THR A 19 -7.45 5.77 4.93
C THR A 19 -6.67 6.05 3.64
N ALA A 20 -6.65 7.30 3.19
CA ALA A 20 -5.94 7.71 1.98
C ALA A 20 -4.43 7.46 2.11
N TYR A 21 -3.84 7.83 3.26
CA TYR A 21 -2.42 7.65 3.51
C TYR A 21 -2.05 6.17 3.63
N ALA A 22 -2.85 5.38 4.36
CA ALA A 22 -2.63 3.94 4.49
C ALA A 22 -2.66 3.25 3.13
N VAL A 23 -3.68 3.50 2.30
CA VAL A 23 -3.78 2.91 0.96
C VAL A 23 -2.58 3.33 0.09
N TRP A 24 -2.16 4.59 0.15
CA TRP A 24 -1.03 5.09 -0.62
C TRP A 24 0.30 4.42 -0.24
N THR A 25 0.64 4.35 1.05
CA THR A 25 1.85 3.62 1.51
C THR A 25 1.75 2.13 1.22
N GLY A 26 0.56 1.55 1.37
CA GLY A 26 0.27 0.16 1.07
C GLY A 26 0.58 -0.23 -0.37
N ILE A 27 0.08 0.54 -1.34
CA ILE A 27 0.36 0.33 -2.76
C ILE A 27 1.86 0.44 -3.03
N GLY A 28 2.53 1.42 -2.43
CA GLY A 28 3.98 1.59 -2.56
C GLY A 28 4.76 0.38 -2.04
N ALA A 29 4.42 -0.12 -0.86
CA ALA A 29 5.09 -1.26 -0.23
C ALA A 29 4.89 -2.57 -1.00
N VAL A 30 3.65 -2.87 -1.40
CA VAL A 30 3.33 -4.08 -2.20
C VAL A 30 3.95 -3.98 -3.59
N GLY A 31 3.85 -2.81 -4.24
CA GLY A 31 4.44 -2.57 -5.55
C GLY A 31 5.96 -2.72 -5.55
N ALA A 32 6.65 -2.17 -4.53
CA ALA A 32 8.09 -2.34 -4.37
C ALA A 32 8.48 -3.81 -4.18
N LEU A 33 7.70 -4.57 -3.40
CA LEU A 33 7.95 -6.01 -3.20
C LEU A 33 7.76 -6.80 -4.50
N ILE A 34 6.71 -6.52 -5.27
CA ILE A 34 6.46 -7.16 -6.58
C ILE A 34 7.59 -6.85 -7.56
N VAL A 35 7.99 -5.58 -7.67
CA VAL A 35 9.10 -5.17 -8.56
C VAL A 35 10.42 -5.80 -8.10
N GLY A 36 10.67 -5.86 -6.79
CA GLY A 36 11.84 -6.53 -6.22
C GLY A 36 11.96 -7.98 -6.66
N ILE A 37 10.85 -8.72 -6.58
CA ILE A 37 10.84 -10.15 -6.96
C ILE A 37 10.86 -10.32 -8.49
N ALA A 38 9.99 -9.61 -9.22
CA ALA A 38 9.75 -9.87 -10.64
C ALA A 38 10.77 -9.22 -11.58
N VAL A 39 11.32 -8.06 -11.20
CA VAL A 39 12.23 -7.27 -12.07
C VAL A 39 13.67 -7.32 -11.56
N LEU A 40 13.86 -7.20 -10.23
CA LEU A 40 15.20 -7.19 -9.63
C LEU A 40 15.70 -8.60 -9.27
N GLY A 41 14.86 -9.62 -9.42
CA GLY A 41 15.22 -11.01 -9.17
C GLY A 41 15.45 -11.35 -7.70
N GLU A 42 14.92 -10.55 -6.78
CA GLU A 42 15.05 -10.85 -5.35
C GLU A 42 14.26 -12.11 -4.96
N GLN A 43 14.82 -12.87 -4.02
CA GLN A 43 14.19 -14.10 -3.56
C GLN A 43 12.86 -13.83 -2.87
N ALA A 44 11.81 -14.52 -3.33
CA ALA A 44 10.50 -14.56 -2.70
C ALA A 44 10.52 -15.54 -1.51
N SER A 45 11.18 -15.15 -0.42
CA SER A 45 11.18 -15.96 0.80
C SER A 45 9.78 -15.99 1.43
N ALA A 46 9.45 -17.10 2.10
CA ALA A 46 8.17 -17.26 2.80
C ALA A 46 7.91 -16.08 3.77
N MET A 47 8.95 -15.57 4.43
CA MET A 47 8.84 -14.43 5.35
C MET A 47 8.44 -13.14 4.64
N ARG A 48 8.95 -12.89 3.43
CA ARG A 48 8.56 -11.70 2.63
C ARG A 48 7.12 -11.79 2.15
N ILE A 49 6.67 -12.99 1.80
CA ILE A 49 5.27 -13.22 1.42
C ILE A 49 4.35 -13.00 2.63
N VAL A 50 4.70 -13.53 3.80
CA VAL A 50 3.95 -13.28 5.05
C VAL A 50 3.92 -11.80 5.39
N ALA A 51 5.04 -11.09 5.27
CA ALA A 51 5.09 -9.64 5.49
C ALA A 51 4.18 -8.88 4.51
N ALA A 52 4.17 -9.25 3.23
CA ALA A 52 3.26 -8.67 2.24
C ALA A 52 1.79 -8.90 2.60
N LEU A 53 1.44 -10.12 3.03
CA LEU A 53 0.09 -10.46 3.48
C LEU A 53 -0.34 -9.65 4.72
N LEU A 54 0.57 -9.45 5.68
CA LEU A 54 0.31 -8.62 6.87
C LEU A 54 0.12 -7.14 6.51
N ILE A 55 0.87 -6.62 5.54
CA ILE A 55 0.65 -5.26 5.03
C ILE A 55 -0.75 -5.17 4.43
N VAL A 56 -1.11 -6.10 3.53
CA VAL A 56 -2.42 -6.10 2.87
C VAL A 56 -3.56 -6.23 3.89
N SER A 57 -3.44 -7.11 4.88
CA SER A 57 -4.48 -7.28 5.92
C SER A 57 -4.63 -6.02 6.77
N GLY A 58 -3.53 -5.36 7.13
CA GLY A 58 -3.55 -4.07 7.83
C GLY A 58 -4.28 -2.97 7.04
N LEU A 59 -4.08 -2.90 5.72
CA LEU A 59 -4.77 -1.95 4.85
C LEU A 59 -6.29 -2.19 4.80
N VAL A 60 -6.69 -3.46 4.68
CA VAL A 60 -8.11 -3.85 4.69
C VAL A 60 -8.75 -3.47 6.02
N LEU A 61 -8.05 -3.74 7.13
CA LEU A 61 -8.53 -3.40 8.47
C LEU A 61 -8.72 -1.88 8.64
N VAL A 62 -7.77 -1.06 8.19
CA VAL A 62 -7.88 0.42 8.25
C VAL A 62 -9.07 0.93 7.44
N LYS A 63 -9.33 0.34 6.27
CA LYS A 63 -10.51 0.68 5.47
C LYS A 63 -11.80 0.32 6.19
N TRP A 64 -11.84 -0.82 6.88
CA TRP A 64 -13.03 -1.26 7.63
C TRP A 64 -13.24 -0.47 8.93
N SER A 65 -12.16 0.01 9.55
CA SER A 65 -12.23 0.77 10.80
C SER A 65 -12.50 2.26 10.60
N SER A 66 -12.35 2.78 9.38
CA SER A 66 -12.58 4.20 9.10
C SER A 66 -14.08 4.45 8.99
N PRO A 67 -14.66 5.40 9.77
CA PRO A 67 -16.05 5.79 9.60
C PRO A 67 -16.24 6.42 8.21
N ALA A 68 -17.34 6.06 7.56
CA ALA A 68 -17.74 6.57 6.24
C ALA A 68 -17.98 8.08 6.26
#